data_AF-A0A429MBA1-F1
#
_entry.id   AF-A0A429MBA1-F1
#
_cell.length_a   1.000
_cell.length_b   1.000
_cell.length_c   1.000
_cell.angle_alpha   90.00
_cell.angle_beta   90.00
_cell.angle_gamma   90.00
#
_symmetry.space_group_name_H-M   'P 1'
#
loop_
_entity.id
_entity.type
_entity.pdbx_description
1 polymer ?
#
loop_
_entity_poly.entity_id
_entity_poly.type
_entity_poly.pdbx_seq_one_letter_code
_entity_poly.pdbx_strand_id
1 'polypeptide(L)'
;MNRENILKADFDTNFLVGNAQKIDIGRFKYGNPILPGEYSLDVYINGQWLGKRKFVFKSTRSNENAKTCFTPDMLLEYGVKPEILHHEVSSTFTCNDLDKWVNDAFYQFDTSRLRLDISIPQVALQKNAQGYVDPRLWDR
;
A
#
# COMPACT_ATOMS: atom_id res chain seq x y z
N MET A 1 -5.81 30.27 -14.15
CA MET A 1 -4.65 29.40 -13.89
C MET A 1 -4.22 29.65 -12.45
N ASN A 2 -4.88 29.00 -11.49
CA ASN A 2 -4.66 29.24 -10.07
C ASN A 2 -3.43 28.47 -9.61
N ARG A 3 -2.40 29.20 -9.16
CA ARG A 3 -1.26 28.62 -8.44
C ARG A 3 -1.77 28.21 -7.07
N GLU A 4 -1.92 26.92 -6.83
CA GLU A 4 -2.11 26.41 -5.48
C GLU A 4 -0.85 26.72 -4.67
N ASN A 5 -1.05 27.45 -3.57
CA ASN A 5 -0.01 27.84 -2.64
C ASN A 5 0.37 26.59 -1.82
N ILE A 6 1.34 25.80 -2.30
CA ILE A 6 1.80 24.63 -1.57
C ILE A 6 2.49 25.09 -0.29
N LEU A 7 1.87 24.81 0.86
CA LEU A 7 2.46 25.07 2.18
C LEU A 7 3.79 24.31 2.28
N LYS A 8 4.85 25.06 2.47
CA LYS A 8 6.22 24.56 2.55
C LYS A 8 6.66 24.51 4.01
N ALA A 9 7.06 23.34 4.50
CA ALA A 9 7.76 23.21 5.77
C ALA A 9 9.29 23.37 5.58
N ASP A 10 9.98 23.92 6.59
CA ASP A 10 11.44 23.96 6.64
C ASP A 10 11.94 23.17 7.85
N PHE A 11 13.05 22.45 7.67
CA PHE A 11 13.57 21.52 8.68
C PHE A 11 15.07 21.75 8.84
N ASP A 12 15.51 22.00 10.09
CA ASP A 12 16.93 22.11 10.40
C ASP A 12 17.54 20.72 10.60
N THR A 13 18.47 20.36 9.72
CA THR A 13 19.14 19.05 9.71
C THR A 13 20.05 18.84 10.92
N ASN A 14 20.43 19.90 11.65
CA ASN A 14 21.29 19.78 12.83
C ASN A 14 20.61 19.06 14.01
N PHE A 15 19.28 18.97 14.01
CA PHE A 15 18.53 18.18 15.00
C PHE A 15 18.54 16.68 14.70
N LEU A 16 19.04 16.24 13.54
CA LEU A 16 19.14 14.82 13.21
C LEU A 16 20.37 14.20 13.87
N VAL A 17 20.16 13.09 14.58
CA VAL A 17 21.21 12.33 15.26
C VAL A 17 21.43 10.95 14.66
N GLY A 18 22.67 10.47 14.67
CA GLY A 18 23.03 9.15 14.16
C GLY A 18 22.80 9.00 12.66
N ASN A 19 22.26 7.85 12.24
CA ASN A 19 22.06 7.54 10.81
C ASN A 19 21.00 8.42 10.13
N ALA A 20 20.19 9.17 10.89
CA ALA A 20 19.17 10.06 10.33
C ALA A 20 19.78 11.19 9.49
N GLN A 21 21.03 11.59 9.74
CA GLN A 21 21.74 12.62 8.96
C GLN A 21 21.96 12.23 7.49
N LYS A 22 21.89 10.94 7.16
CA LYS A 22 22.03 10.43 5.79
C LYS A 22 20.70 10.42 5.01
N ILE A 23 19.59 10.75 5.68
CA ILE A 23 18.26 10.77 5.09
C ILE A 23 18.02 12.15 4.48
N ASP A 24 17.65 12.18 3.20
CA ASP A 24 17.17 13.41 2.56
C ASP A 24 15.78 13.76 3.08
N ILE A 25 15.73 14.62 4.10
CA ILE A 25 14.50 15.14 4.71
C ILE A 25 13.82 16.23 3.87
N GLY A 26 14.45 16.70 2.79
CA GLY A 26 13.88 17.71 1.89
C GLY A 26 12.56 17.27 1.25
N ARG A 27 12.30 15.96 1.20
CA ARG A 27 11.04 15.37 0.73
C ARG A 27 9.83 15.64 1.64
N PHE A 28 10.04 15.86 2.94
CA PHE A 28 8.95 16.14 3.90
C PHE A 28 8.44 17.59 3.83
N LYS A 29 9.15 18.43 3.06
CA LYS A 29 8.84 19.85 2.83
C LYS A 29 7.44 20.08 2.26
N TYR A 30 6.92 19.13 1.49
CA TYR A 30 5.66 19.25 0.75
C TYR A 30 4.59 18.25 1.22
N GLY A 31 4.79 17.59 2.36
CA GLY A 31 3.86 16.59 2.90
C GLY A 31 4.57 15.48 3.66
N ASN A 32 3.87 14.36 3.88
CA ASN A 32 4.39 13.19 4.58
C ASN A 32 4.61 12.03 3.60
N PRO A 33 5.70 12.05 2.81
CA PRO A 33 6.02 10.94 1.91
C PRO A 33 6.36 9.68 2.70
N ILE A 34 5.93 8.51 2.20
CA ILE A 34 6.46 7.23 2.67
C ILE A 34 7.85 6.99 2.06
N LEU A 35 8.78 6.61 2.93
CA LEU A 35 10.13 6.21 2.54
C LEU A 35 10.13 4.77 1.99
N PRO A 36 11.06 4.43 1.09
CA PRO A 36 11.32 3.04 0.74
C PRO A 36 11.75 2.24 1.97
N GLY A 37 11.22 1.03 2.11
CA GLY A 37 11.50 0.18 3.28
C GLY A 37 10.49 -0.95 3.45
N GLU A 38 10.73 -1.79 4.45
CA GLU A 38 9.78 -2.80 4.90
C GLU A 38 9.02 -2.27 6.13
N TYR A 39 7.69 -2.38 6.08
CA TYR A 39 6.80 -1.93 7.15
C TYR A 39 5.86 -3.05 7.57
N SER A 40 5.64 -3.18 8.88
CA SER A 40 4.60 -4.07 9.42
C SER A 40 3.33 -3.27 9.66
N LEU A 41 2.30 -3.54 8.86
CA LEU A 41 1.11 -2.71 8.74
C LEU A 41 -0.15 -3.47 9.20
N ASP A 42 -1.07 -2.75 9.82
CA ASP A 42 -2.45 -3.21 10.01
C ASP A 42 -3.23 -3.03 8.71
N VAL A 43 -3.73 -4.13 8.14
CA VAL A 43 -4.40 -4.14 6.83
C VAL A 43 -5.91 -4.14 7.02
N TYR A 44 -6.59 -3.28 6.28
CA TYR A 44 -8.04 -3.21 6.21
C TYR A 44 -8.51 -3.35 4.77
N ILE A 45 -9.47 -4.22 4.51
CA ILE A 45 -10.13 -4.38 3.19
C ILE A 45 -11.55 -3.85 3.31
N ASN A 46 -11.89 -2.81 2.53
CA ASN A 46 -13.21 -2.17 2.57
C ASN A 46 -13.67 -1.83 4.01
N GLY A 47 -12.74 -1.39 4.86
CA GLY A 47 -12.98 -1.03 6.26
C GLY A 47 -12.98 -2.19 7.26
N GLN A 48 -12.85 -3.44 6.82
CA GLN A 48 -12.76 -4.61 7.69
C GLN A 48 -11.29 -4.96 7.98
N TRP A 49 -10.95 -5.14 9.26
CA TRP A 49 -9.59 -5.52 9.65
C TRP A 49 -9.28 -6.95 9.21
N LEU A 50 -8.21 -7.11 8.45
CA LEU A 50 -7.72 -8.40 7.99
C LEU A 50 -6.65 -8.96 8.93
N GLY A 51 -5.76 -8.09 9.42
CA GLY A 51 -4.63 -8.49 10.24
C GLY A 51 -3.36 -7.69 9.96
N LYS A 52 -2.29 -8.06 10.66
CA LYS A 52 -0.97 -7.46 10.47
C LYS A 52 -0.20 -8.18 9.36
N ARG A 53 0.37 -7.43 8.42
CA ARG A 53 1.16 -7.96 7.29
C ARG A 53 2.41 -7.11 7.05
N LYS A 54 3.43 -7.71 6.45
CA LYS A 54 4.65 -6.98 6.05
C LYS A 54 4.52 -6.53 4.60
N PHE A 55 4.78 -5.26 4.34
CA PHE A 55 4.79 -4.67 3.01
C PHE A 55 6.14 -4.03 2.71
N VAL A 56 6.59 -4.19 1.47
CA VAL A 56 7.78 -3.51 0.96
C VAL A 56 7.33 -2.34 0.11
N PHE A 57 7.84 -1.16 0.44
CA PHE A 57 7.64 0.07 -0.32
C PHE A 57 8.90 0.38 -1.10
N LYS A 58 8.75 0.64 -2.40
CA LYS A 58 9.84 0.96 -3.33
C LYS A 58 9.54 2.30 -3.98
N SER A 59 10.57 3.09 -4.22
CA SER A 59 10.46 4.28 -5.07
C SER A 59 11.19 4.06 -6.38
N THR A 60 10.61 4.49 -7.50
CA THR A 60 11.21 4.43 -8.84
C THR A 60 12.09 5.64 -9.13
N ARG A 61 11.93 6.76 -8.40
CA ARG A 61 12.67 8.02 -8.56
C ARG A 61 13.00 8.66 -7.21
N SER A 62 14.06 9.47 -7.16
CA SER A 62 14.27 10.34 -5.99
C SER A 62 13.13 11.38 -5.94
N ASN A 63 12.56 11.59 -4.75
CA ASN A 63 11.42 12.48 -4.46
C ASN A 63 10.01 12.01 -4.86
N GLU A 64 9.83 10.78 -5.34
CA GLU A 64 8.48 10.18 -5.43
C GLU A 64 8.13 9.48 -4.10
N ASN A 65 6.85 9.50 -3.73
CA ASN A 65 6.34 8.65 -2.66
C ASN A 65 6.62 7.19 -3.01
N ALA A 66 7.21 6.45 -2.08
CA ALA A 66 7.35 5.02 -2.27
C ALA A 66 5.96 4.38 -2.40
N LYS A 67 5.83 3.39 -3.27
CA LYS A 67 4.61 2.62 -3.48
C LYS A 67 4.86 1.17 -3.12
N THR A 68 3.80 0.50 -2.71
CA THR A 68 3.79 -0.95 -2.61
C THR A 68 3.01 -1.57 -3.76
N CYS A 69 3.20 -2.87 -3.95
CA CYS A 69 2.55 -3.66 -4.99
C CYS A 69 1.92 -4.91 -4.39
N PHE A 70 1.06 -5.55 -5.15
CA PHE A 70 0.24 -6.68 -4.71
C PHE A 70 0.52 -7.88 -5.61
N THR A 71 0.44 -9.07 -5.03
CA THR A 71 0.54 -10.34 -5.75
C THR A 71 -0.85 -10.96 -5.92
N PRO A 72 -1.05 -11.87 -6.88
CA PRO A 72 -2.30 -12.60 -7.02
C PRO A 72 -2.71 -13.32 -5.72
N ASP A 73 -1.76 -13.96 -5.03
CA ASP A 73 -2.04 -14.69 -3.79
C ASP A 73 -2.58 -13.77 -2.68
N MET A 74 -2.02 -12.56 -2.54
CA MET A 74 -2.54 -11.55 -1.62
C MET A 74 -4.00 -11.20 -1.96
N LEU A 75 -4.30 -10.99 -3.24
CA LEU A 75 -5.65 -10.60 -3.66
C LEU A 75 -6.67 -11.72 -3.45
N LEU A 76 -6.27 -12.97 -3.67
CA LEU A 76 -7.11 -14.12 -3.34
C LEU A 76 -7.38 -14.20 -1.83
N GLU A 77 -6.36 -13.98 -0.99
CA GLU A 77 -6.52 -13.89 0.47
C GLU A 77 -7.48 -12.75 0.86
N TYR A 78 -7.48 -11.64 0.12
CA TYR A 78 -8.37 -10.49 0.36
C TYR A 78 -9.79 -10.72 -0.16
N GLY A 79 -10.07 -11.91 -0.71
CA GLY A 79 -11.38 -12.31 -1.19
C GLY A 79 -11.68 -11.87 -2.61
N VAL A 80 -10.68 -11.49 -3.41
CA VAL A 80 -10.88 -11.19 -4.84
C VAL A 80 -11.20 -12.49 -5.60
N LYS A 81 -12.15 -12.41 -6.53
CA LYS A 81 -12.48 -13.51 -7.43
C LYS A 81 -11.32 -13.81 -8.38
N PRO A 82 -10.89 -15.07 -8.52
CA PRO A 82 -9.82 -15.44 -9.44
C PRO A 82 -10.10 -14.97 -10.88
N GLU A 83 -11.35 -15.04 -11.35
CA GLU A 83 -11.72 -14.66 -12.72
C GLU A 83 -11.65 -13.15 -13.02
N ILE A 84 -11.50 -12.30 -11.99
CA ILE A 84 -11.38 -10.84 -12.16
C ILE A 84 -9.91 -10.41 -12.26
N LEU A 85 -8.99 -11.25 -11.77
CA LEU A 85 -7.56 -10.94 -11.81
C LEU A 85 -7.08 -10.95 -13.26
N HIS A 86 -6.51 -9.83 -13.71
CA HIS A 86 -5.95 -9.71 -15.05
C HIS A 86 -4.77 -10.69 -15.23
N HIS A 87 -4.98 -11.72 -16.06
CA HIS A 87 -3.98 -12.76 -16.34
C HIS A 87 -2.82 -12.28 -17.23
N GLU A 88 -2.95 -11.11 -17.87
CA GLU A 88 -1.92 -10.55 -18.77
C GLU A 88 -0.72 -9.94 -18.03
N VAL A 89 -0.75 -9.86 -16.70
CA VAL A 89 0.43 -9.50 -15.92
C VAL A 89 1.43 -10.65 -16.04
N SER A 90 2.37 -10.51 -16.98
CA SER A 90 3.42 -11.46 -17.32
C SER A 90 3.98 -12.18 -16.08
N SER A 91 4.09 -13.51 -16.17
CA SER A 91 4.65 -14.43 -15.17
C SER A 91 6.05 -14.10 -14.64
N THR A 92 6.68 -13.05 -15.15
CA THR A 92 7.98 -12.54 -14.70
C THR A 92 7.89 -11.45 -13.63
N PHE A 93 6.73 -10.79 -13.46
CA PHE A 93 6.49 -9.80 -12.41
C PHE A 93 5.33 -10.24 -11.51
N THR A 94 5.67 -10.92 -10.41
CA THR A 94 4.70 -11.43 -9.43
C THR A 94 4.05 -10.34 -8.57
N CYS A 95 4.49 -9.07 -8.69
CA CYS A 95 4.03 -7.94 -7.89
C CYS A 95 3.74 -6.74 -8.80
N ASN A 96 2.52 -6.23 -8.77
CA ASN A 96 2.07 -5.12 -9.61
C ASN A 96 1.18 -4.13 -8.84
N ASP A 97 0.96 -2.94 -9.40
CA ASP A 97 0.04 -1.97 -8.85
C ASP A 97 -1.37 -2.56 -8.74
N LEU A 98 -2.11 -2.17 -7.70
CA LEU A 98 -3.41 -2.78 -7.36
C LEU A 98 -4.44 -2.64 -8.49
N ASP A 99 -4.46 -1.48 -9.15
CA ASP A 99 -5.35 -1.17 -10.27
C ASP A 99 -5.06 -2.00 -11.53
N LYS A 100 -3.86 -2.58 -11.64
CA LYS A 100 -3.49 -3.52 -12.71
C LYS A 100 -4.07 -4.90 -12.50
N TRP A 101 -4.45 -5.24 -11.28
CA TRP A 101 -5.10 -6.51 -10.96
C TRP A 101 -6.61 -6.41 -10.92
N VAL A 102 -7.14 -5.32 -10.35
CA VAL A 102 -8.57 -5.09 -10.18
C VAL A 102 -8.87 -3.66 -10.57
N ASN A 103 -9.68 -3.47 -11.61
CA ASN A 103 -10.10 -2.14 -12.05
C ASN A 103 -10.76 -1.39 -10.89
N ASP A 104 -10.50 -0.09 -10.78
CA ASP A 104 -11.03 0.81 -9.75
C ASP A 104 -10.68 0.45 -8.30
N ALA A 105 -9.75 -0.49 -8.08
CA ALA A 105 -9.19 -0.76 -6.77
C ALA A 105 -8.04 0.22 -6.46
N PHE A 106 -7.96 0.65 -5.19
CA PHE A 106 -6.92 1.56 -4.71
C PHE A 106 -6.58 1.28 -3.26
N TYR A 107 -5.48 1.84 -2.78
CA TYR A 107 -5.11 1.80 -1.37
C TYR A 107 -4.69 3.17 -0.85
N GLN A 108 -4.81 3.35 0.45
CA GLN A 108 -4.29 4.50 1.19
C GLN A 108 -3.43 4.01 2.33
N PHE A 109 -2.26 4.61 2.48
CA PHE A 109 -1.35 4.29 3.57
C PHE A 109 -1.30 5.43 4.58
N ASP A 110 -1.67 5.13 5.82
CA ASP A 110 -1.52 6.03 6.95
C ASP A 110 -0.20 5.75 7.66
N THR A 111 0.79 6.61 7.42
CA THR A 111 2.14 6.52 7.99
C THR A 111 2.14 6.67 9.52
N SER A 112 1.21 7.42 10.09
CA SER A 112 1.14 7.71 11.53
C SER A 112 0.59 6.53 12.32
N ARG A 113 -0.32 5.76 11.72
CA ARG A 113 -0.95 4.58 12.32
C ARG A 113 -0.35 3.26 11.85
N LEU A 114 0.56 3.28 10.87
CA LEU A 114 1.05 2.10 10.17
C LEU A 114 -0.10 1.22 9.68
N ARG A 115 -1.07 1.86 8.99
CA ARG A 115 -2.30 1.22 8.53
C ARG A 115 -2.43 1.32 7.01
N LEU A 116 -2.80 0.22 6.37
CA LEU A 116 -3.06 0.13 4.95
C LEU A 116 -4.56 -0.11 4.72
N ASP A 117 -5.26 0.89 4.21
CA ASP A 117 -6.67 0.79 3.82
C ASP A 117 -6.77 0.47 2.33
N ILE A 118 -7.33 -0.70 2.00
CA ILE A 118 -7.48 -1.18 0.63
C ILE A 118 -8.97 -1.14 0.27
N SER A 119 -9.28 -0.49 -0.84
CA SER A 119 -10.62 -0.42 -1.42
C SER A 119 -10.69 -1.30 -2.65
N ILE A 120 -11.62 -2.26 -2.64
CA ILE A 120 -11.85 -3.22 -3.73
C ILE A 120 -13.33 -3.15 -4.13
N PRO A 121 -13.67 -2.97 -5.42
CA PRO A 121 -15.07 -2.98 -5.85
C PRO A 121 -15.78 -4.27 -5.47
N GLN A 122 -17.01 -4.16 -4.96
CA GLN A 122 -17.80 -5.31 -4.49
C GLN A 122 -18.05 -6.36 -5.59
N VAL A 123 -18.11 -5.93 -6.86
CA VAL A 123 -18.24 -6.85 -8.01
C VAL A 123 -17.03 -7.78 -8.16
N ALA A 124 -15.85 -7.35 -7.71
CA ALA A 124 -14.60 -8.10 -7.75
C ALA A 124 -14.41 -9.06 -6.56
N LEU A 125 -15.19 -8.88 -5.49
CA LEU A 125 -15.09 -9.71 -4.28
C LEU A 125 -15.99 -10.94 -4.34
N GLN A 126 -15.50 -12.04 -3.77
CA GLN A 126 -16.30 -13.23 -3.50
C GLN A 126 -17.45 -12.87 -2.55
N LYS A 127 -18.63 -13.46 -2.79
CA LYS A 127 -19.78 -13.32 -1.90
C LYS A 127 -19.56 -14.17 -0.67
N ASN A 128 -18.78 -13.65 0.27
CA ASN A 128 -18.54 -14.30 1.54
C ASN A 128 -19.55 -13.80 2.57
N ALA A 129 -20.12 -14.71 3.34
CA ALA A 129 -20.96 -14.35 4.47
C ALA A 129 -20.12 -13.56 5.50
N GLN A 130 -20.76 -12.67 6.26
CA GLN A 130 -20.09 -11.93 7.32
C GLN A 130 -19.49 -12.93 8.33
N GLY A 131 -18.16 -12.86 8.56
CA GLY A 131 -17.43 -13.79 9.42
C GLY A 131 -16.83 -15.02 8.71
N TYR A 132 -16.91 -15.10 7.39
CA TYR A 132 -16.25 -16.14 6.61
C TYR A 132 -14.72 -16.00 6.66
N VAL A 133 -14.02 -17.10 6.95
CA VAL A 133 -12.57 -17.22 6.89
C VAL A 133 -12.26 -18.26 5.83
N ASP A 134 -11.39 -17.92 4.87
CA ASP A 134 -10.96 -18.87 3.83
C ASP A 134 -10.35 -20.13 4.51
N PRO A 135 -10.87 -21.34 4.25
CA PRO A 135 -10.31 -22.59 4.80
C PRO A 135 -8.81 -22.80 4.49
N ARG A 136 -8.26 -22.13 3.48
CA ARG A 136 -6.82 -22.15 3.17
C ARG A 136 -5.96 -21.47 4.25
N LEU A 137 -6.55 -20.60 5.07
CA LEU A 137 -5.87 -19.86 6.14
C LEU A 137 -5.94 -20.59 7.49
N TRP A 138 -6.55 -21.78 7.56
CA TRP A 138 -6.60 -22.55 8.80
C TRP A 138 -5.29 -23.30 9.01
N ASP A 139 -4.66 -23.10 10.17
CA ASP A 139 -3.53 -23.93 10.60
C ASP A 139 -3.99 -25.40 10.64
N ARG A 140 -3.18 -26.26 10.01
CA ARG A 140 -3.36 -27.71 10.06
C ARG A 140 -2.56 -28.33 11.19
#